data_AF-A0AA42I9H1-F1
#
_entry.id   AF-A0AA42I9H1-F1
#
_cell.length_a   1.000
_cell.length_b   1.000
_cell.length_c   1.000
_cell.angle_alpha   90.00
_cell.angle_beta   90.00
_cell.angle_gamma   90.00
#
_symmetry.space_group_name_H-M   'P 1'
#
loop_
_entity.id
_entity.type
_entity.pdbx_description
1 polymer ?
#
loop_
_entity_poly.entity_id
_entity_poly.type
_entity_poly.pdbx_seq_one_letter_code
_entity_poly.pdbx_strand_id
1 'polypeptide(L)'
;MFSIFCWHSAVAQAPDYQFSPQVQKAKDQMQLTLSTLFQFEQDDKNAKVDPVLKKLMLKNDEKQITQYVDQQKDVFIKHMNDEIRHGDATATVALLEFALFFNDDELQEKIDLAPLQQLSDQKDAYASYLLAQQFKHTDDYIPLLEKAGQQGFVLAQMTLADEYGFRLPVEQQDEKKAAFWANKAKQNLGEAAYTEQKCALANCDLEEFEMVDFSKLTQQ
;
A
#
# COMPACT_ATOMS: atom_id res chain seq x y z
N MET A 1 -10.67 -7.46 -21.23
CA MET A 1 -11.40 -7.72 -19.97
C MET A 1 -10.39 -7.53 -18.84
N PHE A 2 -10.00 -6.28 -18.59
CA PHE A 2 -8.99 -5.91 -17.59
C PHE A 2 -9.73 -5.17 -16.48
N SER A 3 -10.28 -5.94 -15.54
CA SER A 3 -10.72 -5.41 -14.26
C SER A 3 -9.52 -5.33 -13.32
N ILE A 4 -9.64 -4.49 -12.30
CA ILE A 4 -8.82 -4.45 -11.08
C ILE A 4 -7.58 -3.54 -11.15
N PHE A 5 -7.79 -2.25 -11.42
CA PHE A 5 -7.09 -1.21 -10.65
C PHE A 5 -7.95 -0.89 -9.41
N CYS A 6 -8.07 -1.86 -8.51
CA CYS A 6 -8.75 -1.70 -7.22
C CYS A 6 -7.70 -1.89 -6.13
N TRP A 7 -6.96 -0.88 -5.64
CA TRP A 7 -6.14 -1.05 -4.42
C TRP A 7 -5.23 -2.31 -4.34
N HIS A 8 -4.91 -2.95 -5.47
CA HIS A 8 -4.06 -4.14 -5.55
C HIS A 8 -2.67 -3.80 -6.11
N SER A 9 -2.46 -2.55 -6.51
CA SER A 9 -1.17 -2.04 -6.98
C SER A 9 -0.42 -1.39 -5.82
N ALA A 10 0.72 -1.99 -5.47
CA ALA A 10 1.81 -1.51 -4.60
C ALA A 10 1.68 -1.60 -3.06
N VAL A 11 0.47 -1.68 -2.50
CA VAL A 11 0.29 -2.21 -1.13
C VAL A 11 -0.72 -3.33 -1.25
N ALA A 12 -0.27 -4.50 -1.69
CA ALA A 12 -1.08 -5.70 -1.56
C ALA A 12 -1.43 -5.84 -0.08
N GLN A 13 -2.67 -5.49 0.25
CA GLN A 13 -3.25 -5.71 1.56
C GLN A 13 -2.87 -7.13 1.97
N ALA A 14 -2.44 -7.34 3.22
CA ALA A 14 -2.44 -8.69 3.77
C ALA A 14 -3.89 -9.17 3.57
N PRO A 15 -4.17 -10.13 2.66
CA PRO A 15 -5.55 -10.39 2.22
C PRO A 15 -6.47 -10.86 3.36
N ASP A 16 -5.89 -11.15 4.53
CA ASP A 16 -6.57 -11.63 5.73
C ASP A 16 -6.47 -10.67 6.94
N TYR A 17 -6.04 -9.40 6.79
CA TYR A 17 -6.01 -8.48 7.94
C TYR A 17 -7.45 -8.14 8.39
N GLN A 18 -7.77 -8.45 9.64
CA GLN A 18 -9.11 -8.26 10.19
C GLN A 18 -9.23 -6.91 10.90
N PHE A 19 -9.90 -5.97 10.26
CA PHE A 19 -10.32 -4.71 10.88
C PHE A 19 -11.59 -4.91 11.70
N SER A 20 -11.82 -4.02 12.67
CA SER A 20 -13.14 -3.96 13.31
C SER A 20 -14.24 -3.61 12.29
N PRO A 21 -15.51 -3.98 12.55
CA PRO A 21 -16.61 -3.66 11.65
C PRO A 21 -16.74 -2.15 11.36
N GLN A 22 -16.45 -1.30 12.34
CA GLN A 22 -16.48 0.16 12.24
C GLN A 22 -15.38 0.65 11.30
N VAL A 23 -14.14 0.20 11.53
CA VAL A 23 -12.99 0.57 10.71
C VAL A 23 -13.16 0.05 9.28
N GLN A 24 -13.57 -1.20 9.10
CA GLN A 24 -13.80 -1.79 7.78
C GLN A 24 -14.85 -0.99 6.99
N LYS A 25 -15.97 -0.64 7.62
CA LYS A 25 -17.03 0.15 6.97
C LYS A 25 -16.51 1.51 6.49
N ALA A 26 -15.66 2.17 7.26
CA ALA A 26 -15.06 3.44 6.87
C ALA A 26 -14.04 3.30 5.74
N LYS A 27 -13.24 2.23 5.76
CA LYS A 27 -12.32 1.88 4.66
C LYS A 27 -13.09 1.61 3.37
N ASP A 28 -14.17 0.83 3.43
CA ASP A 28 -15.02 0.52 2.27
C ASP A 28 -15.62 1.81 1.65
N GLN A 29 -16.05 2.75 2.50
CA GLN A 29 -16.57 4.03 2.04
C GLN A 29 -15.47 4.87 1.36
N MET A 30 -14.29 4.97 1.96
CA MET A 30 -13.15 5.68 1.36
C MET A 30 -12.71 5.02 0.04
N GLN A 31 -12.68 3.69 0.00
CA GLN A 31 -12.39 2.92 -1.21
C GLN A 31 -13.36 3.27 -2.34
N LEU A 32 -14.66 3.31 -2.04
CA LEU A 32 -15.70 3.65 -3.00
C LEU A 32 -15.50 5.06 -3.58
N THR A 33 -15.15 6.03 -2.74
CA THR A 33 -14.83 7.39 -3.18
C THR A 33 -13.61 7.40 -4.10
N LEU A 34 -12.52 6.72 -3.73
CA LEU A 34 -11.29 6.69 -4.53
C LEU A 34 -11.44 5.89 -5.83
N SER A 35 -12.13 4.77 -5.81
CA SER A 35 -12.40 4.00 -7.03
C SER A 35 -13.24 4.81 -7.99
N THR A 36 -14.24 5.55 -7.49
CA THR A 36 -15.04 6.47 -8.32
C THR A 36 -14.17 7.57 -8.93
N LEU A 37 -13.25 8.14 -8.15
CA LEU A 37 -12.33 9.18 -8.63
C LEU A 37 -11.38 8.66 -9.72
N PHE A 38 -10.77 7.49 -9.52
CA PHE A 38 -9.74 6.96 -10.41
C PHE A 38 -10.26 6.15 -11.59
N GLN A 39 -11.47 5.58 -11.51
CA GLN A 39 -12.04 4.70 -12.54
C GLN A 39 -13.14 5.39 -13.37
N PHE A 40 -13.32 6.70 -13.27
CA PHE A 40 -14.44 7.40 -13.91
C PHE A 40 -14.51 7.23 -15.43
N GLU A 41 -13.37 7.00 -16.09
CA GLU A 41 -13.31 6.79 -17.55
C GLU A 41 -13.59 5.34 -17.97
N GLN A 42 -13.69 4.40 -17.03
CA GLN A 42 -13.93 2.99 -17.32
C GLN A 42 -15.44 2.70 -17.35
N ASP A 43 -15.97 2.27 -18.50
CA ASP A 43 -17.39 1.90 -18.68
C ASP A 43 -17.71 0.52 -18.06
N ASP A 44 -17.43 0.36 -16.76
CA ASP A 44 -17.92 -0.78 -16.00
C ASP A 44 -19.28 -0.43 -15.37
N LYS A 45 -20.33 -0.93 -16.02
CA LYS A 45 -21.72 -0.73 -15.59
C LYS A 45 -22.06 -1.40 -14.25
N ASN A 46 -21.21 -2.31 -13.78
CA ASN A 46 -21.41 -3.05 -12.53
C ASN A 46 -20.55 -2.51 -11.38
N ALA A 47 -19.65 -1.56 -11.65
CA ALA A 47 -18.82 -0.97 -10.61
C ALA A 47 -19.70 -0.18 -9.62
N LYS A 48 -19.52 -0.47 -8.33
CA LYS A 48 -20.08 0.37 -7.28
C LYS A 48 -19.38 1.73 -7.33
N VAL A 49 -20.17 2.80 -7.29
CA VAL A 49 -19.68 4.17 -7.34
C VAL A 49 -20.28 5.01 -6.22
N ASP A 50 -19.53 6.01 -5.78
CA ASP A 50 -20.02 7.10 -4.96
C ASP A 50 -20.96 7.98 -5.82
N PRO A 51 -22.28 7.99 -5.53
CA PRO A 51 -23.25 8.68 -6.38
C PRO A 51 -23.12 10.20 -6.33
N VAL A 52 -22.64 10.75 -5.23
CA VAL A 52 -22.43 12.20 -5.08
C VAL A 52 -21.24 12.61 -5.93
N LEU A 53 -20.12 11.92 -5.77
CA LEU A 53 -18.91 12.18 -6.53
C LEU A 53 -19.14 11.98 -8.04
N LYS A 54 -19.78 10.88 -8.46
CA LYS A 54 -20.10 10.64 -9.89
C LYS A 54 -20.89 11.79 -10.50
N LYS A 55 -21.86 12.35 -9.77
CA LYS A 55 -22.64 13.50 -10.24
C LYS A 55 -21.79 14.77 -10.37
N LEU A 56 -20.82 14.98 -9.48
CA LEU A 56 -19.87 16.09 -9.57
C LEU A 56 -18.91 15.91 -10.76
N MET A 57 -18.41 14.70 -10.98
CA MET A 57 -17.54 14.35 -12.10
C MET A 57 -18.24 14.53 -13.45
N LEU A 58 -19.53 14.14 -13.58
CA LEU A 58 -20.32 14.39 -14.80
C LEU A 58 -20.54 15.88 -15.10
N LYS A 59 -20.47 16.75 -14.09
CA LYS A 59 -20.54 18.20 -14.27
C LYS A 59 -19.19 18.83 -14.62
N ASN A 60 -18.10 18.06 -14.50
CA ASN A 60 -16.72 18.50 -14.65
C ASN A 60 -16.39 19.75 -13.78
N ASP A 61 -16.91 19.80 -12.56
CA ASP A 61 -16.62 20.86 -11.59
C ASP A 61 -15.47 20.41 -10.67
N GLU A 62 -14.24 20.60 -11.15
CA GLU A 62 -13.02 20.18 -10.44
C GLU A 62 -12.97 20.72 -9.01
N LYS A 63 -13.41 21.95 -8.77
CA LYS A 63 -13.42 22.55 -7.44
C LYS A 63 -14.33 21.78 -6.49
N GLN A 64 -15.57 21.46 -6.91
CA GLN A 64 -16.49 20.70 -6.08
C GLN A 64 -16.06 19.25 -5.89
N ILE A 65 -15.42 18.66 -6.91
CA ILE A 65 -14.85 17.30 -6.83
C ILE A 65 -13.77 17.27 -5.74
N THR A 66 -12.79 18.18 -5.81
CA THR A 66 -11.71 18.26 -4.82
C THR A 66 -12.26 18.52 -3.42
N GLN A 67 -13.16 19.49 -3.25
CA GLN A 67 -13.79 19.79 -1.96
C GLN A 67 -14.52 18.57 -1.37
N TYR A 68 -15.21 17.80 -2.20
CA TYR A 68 -15.91 16.60 -1.75
C TYR A 68 -14.92 15.50 -1.31
N VAL A 69 -13.88 15.26 -2.10
CA VAL A 69 -12.85 14.24 -1.77
C VAL A 69 -12.12 14.63 -0.48
N ASP A 70 -11.71 15.89 -0.32
CA ASP A 70 -11.09 16.39 0.90
C ASP A 70 -12.02 16.21 2.11
N GLN A 71 -13.31 16.52 1.96
CA GLN A 71 -14.29 16.28 3.01
C GLN A 71 -14.40 14.79 3.38
N GLN A 72 -14.37 13.87 2.41
CA GLN A 72 -14.38 12.43 2.70
C GLN A 72 -13.10 12.01 3.43
N LYS A 73 -11.94 12.56 3.06
CA LYS A 73 -10.66 12.32 3.75
C LYS A 73 -10.73 12.78 5.20
N ASP A 74 -11.22 13.98 5.46
CA ASP A 74 -11.40 14.52 6.81
C ASP A 74 -12.34 13.67 7.66
N VAL A 75 -13.46 13.21 7.08
CA VAL A 75 -14.40 12.31 7.75
C VAL A 75 -13.72 10.98 8.14
N PHE A 76 -12.94 10.40 7.23
CA PHE A 76 -12.19 9.17 7.49
C PHE A 76 -11.16 9.36 8.61
N ILE A 77 -10.30 10.38 8.51
CA ILE A 77 -9.27 10.68 9.51
C ILE A 77 -9.89 10.91 10.88
N LYS A 78 -10.97 11.70 10.95
CA LYS A 78 -11.68 11.95 12.21
C LYS A 78 -12.23 10.66 12.80
N HIS A 79 -12.87 9.82 11.97
CA HIS A 79 -13.43 8.57 12.44
C HIS A 79 -12.36 7.61 12.96
N MET A 80 -11.22 7.46 12.26
CA MET A 80 -10.11 6.64 12.76
C MET A 80 -9.58 7.15 14.10
N ASN A 81 -9.39 8.46 14.26
CA ASN A 81 -8.98 9.04 15.53
C ASN A 81 -10.01 8.83 16.65
N ASP A 82 -11.30 8.81 16.33
CA ASP A 82 -12.35 8.47 17.29
C ASP A 82 -12.23 7.01 17.72
N GLU A 83 -12.07 6.07 16.80
CA GLU A 83 -11.92 4.63 17.11
C GLU A 83 -10.62 4.33 17.88
N ILE A 84 -9.50 4.97 17.55
CA ILE A 84 -8.24 4.89 18.31
C ILE A 84 -8.46 5.29 19.78
N ARG A 85 -9.18 6.39 20.01
CA ARG A 85 -9.51 6.86 21.38
C ARG A 85 -10.44 5.92 22.14
N HIS A 86 -11.22 5.10 21.44
CA HIS A 86 -12.02 4.04 22.04
C HIS A 86 -11.25 2.72 22.22
N GLY A 87 -9.97 2.68 21.84
CA GLY A 87 -9.07 1.54 22.04
C GLY A 87 -9.02 0.55 20.87
N ASP A 88 -9.54 0.91 19.70
CA ASP A 88 -9.43 0.07 18.51
C ASP A 88 -8.07 0.27 17.82
N ALA A 89 -7.13 -0.65 18.09
CA ALA A 89 -5.80 -0.61 17.49
C ALA A 89 -5.81 -0.81 15.96
N THR A 90 -6.87 -1.42 15.39
CA THR A 90 -6.99 -1.60 13.94
C THR A 90 -7.26 -0.28 13.21
N ALA A 91 -7.76 0.73 13.92
CA ALA A 91 -7.90 2.08 13.40
C ALA A 91 -6.56 2.77 13.19
N THR A 92 -5.55 2.54 14.05
CA THR A 92 -4.17 3.04 13.83
C THR A 92 -3.57 2.43 12.57
N VAL A 93 -3.78 1.12 12.34
CA VAL A 93 -3.35 0.43 11.10
C VAL A 93 -3.98 1.10 9.88
N ALA A 94 -5.29 1.27 9.88
CA ALA A 94 -6.02 1.87 8.76
C ALA A 94 -5.64 3.34 8.51
N LEU A 95 -5.40 4.12 9.57
CA LEU A 95 -5.00 5.52 9.46
C LEU A 95 -3.58 5.68 8.91
N LEU A 96 -2.65 4.83 9.34
CA LEU A 96 -1.28 4.86 8.83
C LEU A 96 -1.20 4.41 7.37
N GLU A 97 -1.92 3.34 6.99
CA GLU A 97 -2.06 2.96 5.58
C GLU A 97 -2.56 4.11 4.71
N PHE A 98 -3.59 4.79 5.19
CA PHE A 98 -4.17 5.94 4.50
C PHE A 98 -3.13 7.05 4.33
N ALA A 99 -2.40 7.40 5.40
CA ALA A 99 -1.38 8.44 5.34
C ALA A 99 -0.25 8.09 4.38
N LEU A 100 0.23 6.83 4.41
CA LEU A 100 1.24 6.32 3.48
C LEU A 100 0.76 6.32 2.02
N PHE A 101 -0.49 5.93 1.77
CA PHE A 101 -1.07 5.93 0.42
C PHE A 101 -1.10 7.34 -0.20
N PHE A 102 -1.44 8.35 0.59
CA PHE A 102 -1.47 9.74 0.13
C PHE A 102 -0.12 10.47 0.23
N ASN A 103 0.92 9.82 0.76
CA ASN A 103 2.19 10.45 1.13
C ASN A 103 1.96 11.71 2.01
N ASP A 104 1.07 11.59 2.99
CA ASP A 104 0.70 12.68 3.90
C ASP A 104 1.63 12.66 5.12
N ASP A 105 2.79 13.30 4.99
CA ASP A 105 3.82 13.33 6.05
C ASP A 105 3.33 14.05 7.31
N GLU A 106 2.53 15.10 7.14
CA GLU A 106 1.95 15.84 8.28
C GLU A 106 1.00 14.95 9.09
N LEU A 107 0.20 14.13 8.43
CA LEU A 107 -0.64 13.14 9.10
C LEU A 107 0.20 12.05 9.74
N GLN A 108 1.20 11.50 9.03
CA GLN A 108 2.09 10.44 9.57
C GLN A 108 2.72 10.85 10.90
N GLU A 109 3.22 12.09 11.02
CA GLU A 109 3.82 12.61 12.26
C GLU A 109 2.84 12.73 13.44
N LYS A 110 1.54 12.84 13.16
CA LYS A 110 0.49 13.05 14.19
C LYS A 110 -0.16 11.76 14.66
N ILE A 111 0.03 10.65 13.95
CA ILE A 111 -0.60 9.36 14.30
C ILE A 111 0.02 8.83 15.59
N ASP A 112 -0.83 8.45 16.55
CA ASP A 112 -0.39 7.67 17.70
C ASP A 112 -0.03 6.24 17.27
N LEU A 113 1.26 5.95 17.21
CA LEU A 113 1.80 4.65 16.81
C LEU A 113 1.85 3.63 17.96
N ALA A 114 1.54 4.01 19.20
CA ALA A 114 1.62 3.08 20.34
C ALA A 114 0.73 1.83 20.16
N PRO A 115 -0.52 1.92 19.65
CA PRO A 115 -1.31 0.74 19.35
C PRO A 115 -0.68 -0.16 18.28
N LEU A 116 -0.05 0.44 17.27
CA LEU A 116 0.62 -0.30 16.19
C LEU A 116 1.89 -1.02 16.69
N GLN A 117 2.66 -0.35 17.55
CA GLN A 117 3.82 -0.97 18.21
C GLN A 117 3.40 -2.17 19.06
N GLN A 118 2.31 -2.04 19.82
CA GLN A 118 1.76 -3.13 20.60
C GLN A 118 1.34 -4.32 19.72
N LEU A 119 0.66 -4.08 18.59
CA LEU A 119 0.31 -5.12 17.63
C LEU A 119 1.56 -5.82 17.08
N SER A 120 2.57 -5.04 16.67
CA SER A 120 3.86 -5.56 16.20
C SER A 120 4.54 -6.47 17.24
N ASP A 121 4.49 -6.10 18.52
CA ASP A 121 5.03 -6.90 19.63
C ASP A 121 4.22 -8.17 19.90
N GLN A 122 2.91 -8.15 19.60
CA GLN A 122 2.01 -9.30 19.64
C GLN A 122 2.09 -10.20 18.40
N LYS A 123 3.15 -10.05 17.60
CA LYS A 123 3.42 -10.82 16.38
C LYS A 123 2.47 -10.54 15.22
N ASP A 124 1.87 -9.37 15.20
CA ASP A 124 1.18 -8.89 14.00
C ASP A 124 2.22 -8.51 12.92
N ALA A 125 2.33 -9.39 11.93
CA ALA A 125 3.29 -9.29 10.84
C ALA A 125 3.06 -8.03 9.99
N TYR A 126 1.81 -7.61 9.86
CA TYR A 126 1.43 -6.47 9.06
C TYR A 126 1.67 -5.16 9.80
N ALA A 127 1.39 -5.10 11.10
CA ALA A 127 1.76 -3.96 11.92
C ALA A 127 3.28 -3.71 11.92
N SER A 128 4.08 -4.77 12.04
CA SER A 128 5.55 -4.68 11.93
C SER A 128 5.98 -4.14 10.57
N TYR A 129 5.33 -4.56 9.48
CA TYR A 129 5.62 -4.07 8.14
C TYR A 129 5.26 -2.58 8.00
N LEU A 130 4.09 -2.16 8.47
CA LEU A 130 3.68 -0.76 8.39
C LEU A 130 4.61 0.16 9.21
N LEU A 131 5.07 -0.30 10.39
CA LEU A 131 6.11 0.42 11.14
C LEU A 131 7.40 0.54 10.32
N ALA A 132 7.82 -0.53 9.64
CA ALA A 132 8.99 -0.45 8.76
C ALA A 132 8.79 0.62 7.66
N GLN A 133 7.61 0.70 7.05
CA GLN A 133 7.31 1.70 6.04
C GLN A 133 7.32 3.13 6.60
N GLN A 134 6.75 3.34 7.79
CA GLN A 134 6.81 4.62 8.50
C GLN A 134 8.24 5.06 8.78
N PHE A 135 9.12 4.12 9.12
CA PHE A 135 10.50 4.37 9.51
C PHE A 135 11.51 4.08 8.40
N LYS A 136 11.07 4.07 7.13
CA LYS A 136 11.86 3.69 5.95
C LYS A 136 13.20 4.43 5.81
N HIS A 137 13.27 5.67 6.31
CA HIS A 137 14.45 6.53 6.22
C HIS A 137 15.27 6.58 7.52
N THR A 138 15.07 5.62 8.41
CA THR A 138 15.77 5.52 9.70
C THR A 138 16.46 4.18 9.84
N ASP A 139 17.31 4.04 10.87
CA ASP A 139 17.99 2.78 11.18
C ASP A 139 17.02 1.67 11.61
N ASP A 140 15.76 2.01 11.94
CA ASP A 140 14.74 1.04 12.36
C ASP A 140 14.09 0.29 11.16
N TYR A 141 14.29 0.75 9.92
CA TYR A 141 13.66 0.16 8.73
C TYR A 141 13.93 -1.34 8.57
N ILE A 142 15.21 -1.72 8.44
CA ILE A 142 15.59 -3.12 8.20
C ILE A 142 15.22 -4.02 9.40
N PRO A 143 15.49 -3.65 10.67
CA PRO A 143 15.06 -4.45 11.82
C PRO A 143 13.54 -4.71 11.87
N LEU A 144 12.71 -3.69 11.61
CA LEU A 144 11.25 -3.84 11.59
C LEU A 144 10.77 -4.68 10.41
N LEU A 145 11.41 -4.52 9.25
CA LEU A 145 11.10 -5.30 8.06
C LEU A 145 11.48 -6.78 8.28
N GLU A 146 12.63 -7.07 8.87
CA GLU A 146 13.04 -8.41 9.27
C GLU A 146 12.07 -9.00 10.30
N LYS A 147 11.61 -8.22 11.29
CA LYS A 147 10.58 -8.63 12.26
C LYS A 147 9.29 -9.07 11.54
N ALA A 148 8.79 -8.26 10.62
CA ALA A 148 7.61 -8.60 9.80
C ALA A 148 7.82 -9.87 8.97
N GLY A 149 8.99 -10.00 8.32
CA GLY A 149 9.35 -11.19 7.55
C GLY A 149 9.50 -12.44 8.40
N GLN A 150 9.99 -12.32 9.64
CA GLN A 150 10.04 -13.43 10.60
C GLN A 150 8.65 -13.87 11.05
N GLN A 151 7.74 -12.91 11.24
CA GLN A 151 6.34 -13.15 11.59
C GLN A 151 5.50 -13.73 10.42
N GLY A 152 6.10 -13.86 9.24
CA GLY A 152 5.50 -14.56 8.09
C GLY A 152 4.95 -13.65 7.01
N PHE A 153 5.14 -12.32 7.11
CA PHE A 153 4.66 -11.39 6.11
C PHE A 153 5.45 -11.54 4.80
N VAL A 154 4.82 -12.13 3.78
CA VAL A 154 5.48 -12.48 2.51
C VAL A 154 6.02 -11.25 1.80
N LEU A 155 5.29 -10.14 1.78
CA LEU A 155 5.78 -8.90 1.17
C LEU A 155 7.04 -8.39 1.87
N ALA A 156 7.13 -8.45 3.20
CA ALA A 156 8.37 -8.10 3.89
C ALA A 156 9.53 -9.02 3.48
N GLN A 157 9.28 -10.32 3.31
CA GLN A 157 10.30 -11.28 2.86
C GLN A 157 10.77 -10.97 1.43
N MET A 158 9.85 -10.64 0.52
CA MET A 158 10.19 -10.19 -0.83
C MET A 158 10.97 -8.88 -0.80
N THR A 159 10.52 -7.90 -0.02
CA THR A 159 11.19 -6.62 0.15
C THR A 159 12.60 -6.82 0.69
N LEU A 160 12.81 -7.66 1.70
CA LEU A 160 14.15 -7.97 2.23
C LEU A 160 15.05 -8.64 1.21
N ALA A 161 14.52 -9.49 0.33
CA ALA A 161 15.30 -10.09 -0.73
C ALA A 161 15.86 -9.03 -1.68
N ASP A 162 15.06 -8.02 -2.02
CA ASP A 162 15.49 -6.89 -2.85
C ASP A 162 16.39 -5.90 -2.09
N GLU A 163 16.09 -5.60 -0.82
CA GLU A 163 16.92 -4.75 0.04
C GLU A 163 18.35 -5.26 0.11
N TYR A 164 18.53 -6.52 0.54
CA TYR A 164 19.84 -7.13 0.65
C TYR A 164 20.48 -7.44 -0.71
N GLY A 165 19.67 -7.61 -1.77
CA GLY A 165 20.17 -7.96 -3.09
C GLY A 165 20.70 -6.76 -3.87
N PHE A 166 20.03 -5.61 -3.81
CA PHE A 166 20.39 -4.46 -4.64
C PHE A 166 19.88 -3.08 -4.18
N ARG A 167 18.91 -2.96 -3.26
CA ARG A 167 18.37 -1.64 -2.86
C ARG A 167 19.13 -0.97 -1.71
N LEU A 168 19.71 -1.74 -0.79
CA LEU A 168 20.58 -1.19 0.25
C LEU A 168 21.88 -0.63 -0.36
N PRO A 169 22.59 0.27 0.35
CA PRO A 169 23.96 0.65 0.01
C PRO A 169 24.83 -0.59 -0.18
N VAL A 170 25.78 -0.53 -1.12
CA VAL A 170 26.61 -1.69 -1.54
C VAL A 170 27.29 -2.36 -0.35
N GLU A 171 27.71 -1.58 0.65
CA GLU A 171 28.38 -2.07 1.86
C GLU A 171 27.46 -2.85 2.81
N GLN A 172 26.14 -2.70 2.64
CA GLN A 172 25.10 -3.36 3.43
C GLN A 172 24.38 -4.48 2.66
N GLN A 173 24.64 -4.62 1.36
CA GLN A 173 24.11 -5.72 0.56
C GLN A 173 24.71 -7.06 1.00
N ASP A 174 23.90 -8.10 0.95
CA ASP A 174 24.27 -9.45 1.36
C ASP A 174 23.48 -10.48 0.54
N GLU A 175 24.14 -11.06 -0.46
CA GLU A 175 23.53 -12.06 -1.35
C GLU A 175 22.97 -13.28 -0.60
N LYS A 176 23.60 -13.67 0.52
CA LYS A 176 23.13 -14.82 1.30
C LYS A 176 21.84 -14.49 2.03
N LYS A 177 21.74 -13.29 2.61
CA LYS A 177 20.48 -12.81 3.21
C LYS A 177 19.41 -12.62 2.15
N ALA A 178 19.76 -12.07 0.99
CA ALA A 178 18.82 -11.91 -0.12
C ALA A 178 18.22 -13.27 -0.54
N ALA A 179 19.08 -14.28 -0.75
CA ALA A 179 18.65 -15.64 -1.09
C ALA A 179 17.83 -16.29 0.03
N PHE A 180 18.21 -16.09 1.29
CA PHE A 180 17.45 -16.59 2.44
C PHE A 180 16.02 -16.06 2.44
N TRP A 181 15.84 -14.74 2.31
CA TRP A 181 14.52 -14.12 2.33
C TRP A 181 13.68 -14.48 1.10
N ALA A 182 14.28 -14.56 -0.08
CA ALA A 182 13.61 -15.02 -1.29
C ALA A 182 13.10 -16.47 -1.14
N ASN A 183 13.93 -17.36 -0.61
CA ASN A 183 13.53 -18.76 -0.36
C ASN A 183 12.42 -18.84 0.68
N LYS A 184 12.44 -18.00 1.72
CA LYS A 184 11.39 -17.95 2.73
C LYS A 184 10.05 -17.47 2.13
N ALA A 185 10.08 -16.43 1.29
CA ALA A 185 8.91 -15.97 0.55
C ALA A 185 8.32 -17.06 -0.35
N LYS A 186 9.17 -17.78 -1.09
CA LYS A 186 8.74 -18.93 -1.91
C LYS A 186 8.12 -20.05 -1.09
N GLN A 187 8.64 -20.33 0.10
CA GLN A 187 8.07 -21.35 1.00
C GLN A 187 6.68 -20.95 1.51
N ASN A 188 6.48 -19.66 1.83
CA ASN A 188 5.21 -19.17 2.37
C ASN A 188 4.15 -18.93 1.30
N LEU A 189 4.53 -18.45 0.11
CA LEU A 189 3.62 -18.06 -0.98
C LEU A 189 3.47 -19.14 -2.06
N GLY A 190 4.47 -20.00 -2.22
CA GLY A 190 4.64 -20.88 -3.37
C GLY A 190 5.47 -20.23 -4.49
N GLU A 191 6.30 -21.03 -5.16
CA GLU A 191 7.25 -20.52 -6.16
C GLU A 191 6.59 -19.85 -7.37
N ALA A 192 5.48 -20.42 -7.86
CA ALA A 192 4.74 -19.84 -8.97
C ALA A 192 4.18 -18.46 -8.63
N ALA A 193 3.48 -18.35 -7.50
CA ALA A 193 2.90 -17.08 -7.02
C ALA A 193 3.98 -16.05 -6.65
N TYR A 194 5.10 -16.47 -6.06
CA TYR A 194 6.26 -15.59 -5.86
C TYR A 194 6.79 -15.03 -7.18
N THR A 195 6.92 -15.87 -8.20
CA THR A 195 7.41 -15.46 -9.52
C THR A 195 6.44 -14.50 -10.17
N GLU A 196 5.15 -14.80 -10.17
CA GLU A 196 4.09 -13.93 -10.67
C GLU A 196 4.10 -12.57 -9.97
N GLN A 197 4.17 -12.54 -8.63
CA GLN A 197 4.21 -11.29 -7.88
C GLN A 197 5.48 -10.47 -8.16
N LYS A 198 6.64 -11.13 -8.29
CA LYS A 198 7.87 -10.45 -8.68
C LYS A 198 7.79 -9.89 -10.11
N CYS A 199 7.21 -10.66 -11.04
CA CYS A 199 6.96 -10.22 -12.42
C CYS A 199 6.03 -9.01 -12.48
N ALA A 200 4.93 -9.02 -11.71
CA ALA A 200 3.98 -7.90 -11.64
C ALA A 200 4.65 -6.62 -11.11
N LEU A 201 5.50 -6.73 -10.09
CA LEU A 201 6.26 -5.59 -9.55
C LEU A 201 7.32 -5.06 -10.53
N ALA A 202 7.91 -5.94 -11.34
CA ALA A 202 8.94 -5.60 -12.33
C ALA A 202 8.39 -5.33 -13.74
N ASN A 203 7.05 -5.31 -13.91
CA ASN A 203 6.36 -5.17 -15.20
C ASN A 203 6.88 -6.14 -16.29
N CYS A 204 7.17 -7.41 -15.93
CA CYS A 204 7.76 -8.38 -16.85
C CYS A 204 6.84 -8.79 -18.01
N ASP A 205 5.54 -8.54 -17.92
CA ASP A 205 4.54 -8.87 -18.95
C ASP A 205 4.37 -7.78 -20.02
N LEU A 206 5.15 -6.70 -19.95
CA LEU A 206 5.20 -5.72 -21.03
C LEU A 206 6.05 -6.30 -22.16
N GLU A 207 5.38 -6.74 -23.23
CA GLU A 207 5.99 -7.09 -24.51
C GLU A 207 7.01 -6.01 -24.88
N GLU A 208 8.26 -6.43 -25.10
CA GLU A 208 9.44 -5.65 -25.53
C GLU A 208 9.23 -4.13 -25.60
N PHE A 209 9.74 -3.42 -24.60
CA PHE A 209 10.01 -2.00 -24.79
C PHE A 209 11.03 -1.84 -25.92
N GLU A 210 10.59 -1.35 -27.08
CA GLU A 210 11.53 -0.77 -28.05
C GLU A 210 12.25 0.39 -27.34
N MET A 211 13.54 0.21 -27.10
CA MET A 211 14.41 1.27 -26.62
C MET A 211 14.29 2.45 -27.59
N VAL A 212 13.78 3.58 -27.10
CA VAL A 212 13.73 4.80 -27.90
C VAL A 212 15.16 5.20 -28.26
N ASP A 213 15.48 5.15 -29.54
CA ASP A 213 16.75 5.64 -30.05
C ASP A 213 16.74 7.18 -30.08
N PHE A 214 17.18 7.78 -28.98
CA PHE A 214 17.24 9.23 -28.83
C PHE A 214 18.16 9.92 -29.84
N SER A 215 19.05 9.19 -30.55
CA SER A 215 19.87 9.76 -31.62
C SER A 215 19.06 10.18 -32.84
N LYS A 216 17.83 9.68 -32.98
CA LYS A 216 16.90 10.03 -34.07
C LYS A 216 16.04 11.26 -33.76
N LEU A 217 16.02 11.74 -32.51
CA LEU A 217 15.17 12.87 -32.09
C LEU A 217 15.82 14.24 -32.33
N THR A 218 17.11 14.31 -32.63
CA THR A 218 17.84 15.57 -32.87
C THR A 218 17.84 16.03 -34.34
N GLN A 219 17.00 15.44 -35.20
CA GLN A 219 16.94 15.77 -36.63
C GLN A 219 15.68 16.53 -37.07
N GLN A 220 14.97 17.22 -36.16
CA GLN A 220 13.87 18.14 -36.51
C GLN A 220 14.25 19.60 -36.31
#